data_AF-A0A7V7PMK6-F1
#
_entry.id   AF-A0A7V7PMK6-F1
#
_cell.length_a   1.000
_cell.length_b   1.000
_cell.length_c   1.000
_cell.angle_alpha   90.00
_cell.angle_beta   90.00
_cell.angle_gamma   90.00
#
_symmetry.space_group_name_H-M   'P 1'
#
loop_
_entity.id
_entity.type
_entity.pdbx_description
1 polymer ?
#
loop_
_entity_poly.entity_id
_entity_poly.type
_entity_poly.pdbx_seq_one_letter_code
_entity_poly.pdbx_strand_id
1 'polypeptide(L)'
;MLNSGAVNSSVVASVESFAEVSSATGNAIIYAQRYAADGSTIGSPIQVTSDDVAANPVSTTLLSDGKFVVAYNSVDPNDTSTPYPFFQLATKEFGADGAPIATNELGLNDFNTFKNYKAVPLSDGSYGYLLETFVDDRGSFSDTKTFGFVDAAGHLEETVLAVTSNGDTPLPQLHQSTGSIRLLPDGGFVVSFTEAYTEGSPDYPPPEPVPTGEQQFNRVYDRDGDLKTTVFVDFDGTKTIERFDPATGMETASAIFNTDGSRLTTQFGITGRYYVEQSIATDPSGAITEQKRYYGDAEHTLAFSLTNNPDGTTEVHNYDTAGRETVRQIGNLRAEHDVYQFAYANAAGTAPSTTTLTHYGADNTKTFVDITKADSSHSQRSYADGVTLISHEGVADTLSGFAKGSDAFAFGPDFGKDVVNGFAAGAGPNHDVLRFDAALAADYASLLSHITQVGPDTLISFGNADSVLLKGVSTASILPENVQFTHDAGLLV
;
A
#
# COMPACT_ATOMS: atom_id res chain seq x y z
N MET A 1 38.90 14.97 35.97
CA MET A 1 39.11 16.36 35.49
C MET A 1 37.99 16.67 34.52
N LEU A 2 37.05 17.49 34.99
CA LEU A 2 35.93 17.99 34.21
C LEU A 2 36.47 18.98 33.18
N ASN A 3 36.16 18.80 31.89
CA ASN A 3 36.16 19.92 30.95
C ASN A 3 34.70 20.38 30.84
N SER A 4 34.37 21.35 31.67
CA SER A 4 33.13 22.11 31.64
C SER A 4 33.12 22.99 30.39
N GLY A 5 32.31 22.64 29.40
CA GLY A 5 32.08 23.45 28.20
C GLY A 5 30.63 23.48 27.72
N ALA A 6 29.69 22.94 28.49
CA ALA A 6 28.26 23.12 28.25
C ALA A 6 27.76 24.28 29.10
N VAL A 7 27.95 25.51 28.62
CA VAL A 7 27.18 26.65 29.14
C VAL A 7 25.89 26.70 28.33
N ASN A 8 24.79 26.30 28.99
CA ASN A 8 23.44 26.69 28.64
C ASN A 8 23.42 28.19 28.30
N SER A 9 23.44 28.52 27.01
CA SER A 9 23.23 29.87 26.52
C SER A 9 22.36 29.79 25.28
N SER A 10 21.09 29.40 25.47
CA SER A 10 20.07 29.68 24.47
C SER A 10 19.91 31.20 24.41
N VAL A 11 20.60 31.83 23.46
CA VAL A 11 20.41 33.24 23.15
C VAL A 11 19.07 33.36 22.44
N VAL A 12 18.18 34.23 22.90
CA VAL A 12 16.97 34.58 22.16
C VAL A 12 17.20 35.96 21.56
N ALA A 13 17.04 36.12 20.26
CA ALA A 13 16.93 37.44 19.65
C ALA A 13 15.45 37.79 19.56
N SER A 14 15.05 38.94 20.09
CA SER A 14 13.77 39.56 19.75
C SER A 14 14.02 40.78 18.88
N VAL A 15 13.03 41.15 18.09
CA VAL A 15 13.04 42.42 17.37
C VAL A 15 11.80 43.20 17.72
N GLU A 16 12.02 44.49 17.93
CA GLU A 16 10.99 45.48 18.17
C GLU A 16 11.13 46.57 17.09
N SER A 17 10.02 46.91 16.45
CA SER A 17 9.95 48.06 15.55
C SER A 17 9.59 49.31 16.36
N PHE A 18 10.37 50.37 16.23
CA PHE A 18 10.05 51.66 16.82
C PHE A 18 9.69 52.65 15.72
N ALA A 19 8.47 53.17 15.75
CA ALA A 19 8.10 54.32 14.93
C ALA A 19 8.69 55.58 15.58
N GLU A 20 9.82 56.08 15.09
CA GLU A 20 10.17 57.47 15.36
C GLU A 20 9.15 58.33 14.60
N VAL A 21 8.37 59.13 15.33
CA VAL A 21 7.28 59.92 14.77
C VAL A 21 7.82 60.94 13.76
N SER A 22 7.82 60.58 12.48
CA SER A 22 7.90 61.53 11.37
C SER A 22 7.50 60.89 10.04
N SER A 23 6.23 60.52 9.87
CA SER A 23 5.47 60.88 8.66
C SER A 23 4.09 60.22 8.68
N ALA A 24 3.14 60.83 7.98
CA ALA A 24 1.80 60.30 7.74
C ALA A 24 1.77 59.00 6.90
N THR A 25 2.90 58.28 6.77
CA THR A 25 3.08 57.11 5.89
C THR A 25 3.32 55.78 6.61
N GLY A 26 3.54 55.77 7.94
CA GLY A 26 3.63 54.52 8.72
C GLY A 26 4.98 53.79 8.71
N ASN A 27 6.08 54.51 8.48
CA ASN A 27 7.44 53.94 8.51
C ASN A 27 8.03 53.84 9.93
N ALA A 28 8.96 52.91 10.15
CA ALA A 28 9.63 52.63 11.42
C ALA A 28 11.11 52.28 11.23
N ILE A 29 11.92 52.45 12.28
CA ILE A 29 13.28 51.92 12.36
C ILE A 29 13.22 50.60 13.15
N ILE A 30 13.94 49.58 12.68
CA ILE A 30 13.94 48.26 13.29
C ILE A 30 15.15 48.09 14.20
N TYR A 31 14.92 47.62 15.42
CA TYR A 31 15.98 47.27 16.38
C TYR A 31 15.86 45.81 16.81
N ALA A 32 17.00 45.14 16.96
CA ALA A 32 17.13 43.81 17.52
C ALA A 32 17.73 43.88 18.92
N GLN A 33 17.16 43.13 19.87
CA GLN A 33 17.72 42.94 21.21
C GLN A 33 17.96 41.46 21.46
N ARG A 34 19.15 41.15 21.96
CA ARG A 34 19.50 39.79 22.37
C ARG A 34 19.26 39.60 23.85
N TYR A 35 18.84 38.39 24.23
CA TYR A 35 18.56 38.01 25.60
C TYR A 35 19.26 36.70 25.93
N ALA A 36 19.77 36.58 27.15
CA ALA A 36 20.23 35.33 27.70
C ALA A 36 19.03 34.44 28.08
N ALA A 37 19.30 33.17 28.39
CA ALA A 37 18.27 32.20 28.75
C ALA A 37 17.44 32.59 29.99
N ASP A 38 17.98 33.46 30.85
CA ASP A 38 17.30 34.02 32.03
C ASP A 38 16.48 35.29 31.73
N GLY A 39 16.44 35.73 30.46
CA GLY A 39 15.75 36.94 30.02
C GLY A 39 16.52 38.25 30.24
N SER A 40 17.78 38.20 30.68
CA SER A 40 18.62 39.40 30.77
C SER A 40 19.12 39.85 29.39
N THR A 41 19.24 41.16 29.16
CA THR A 41 19.72 41.72 27.89
C THR A 41 21.20 41.44 27.66
N ILE A 42 21.56 40.91 26.49
CA ILE A 42 22.94 40.76 26.04
C ILE A 42 23.27 41.94 25.12
N GLY A 43 24.16 42.83 25.58
CA GLY A 43 24.57 44.01 24.83
C GLY A 43 23.48 45.08 24.70
N SER A 44 23.81 46.16 24.00
CA SER A 44 22.87 47.23 23.66
C SER A 44 21.97 46.85 22.47
N PRO A 45 20.78 47.47 22.31
CA PRO A 45 19.95 47.29 21.13
C PRO A 45 20.73 47.54 19.85
N ILE A 46 20.59 46.63 18.90
CA ILE A 46 21.26 46.66 17.59
C ILE A 46 20.30 47.29 16.60
N GLN A 47 20.69 48.41 15.99
CA GLN A 47 19.91 49.00 14.91
C GLN A 47 20.03 48.15 13.65
N VAL A 48 18.90 47.64 13.17
CA VAL A 48 18.83 46.76 12.00
C VAL A 48 18.78 47.58 10.72
N THR A 49 17.93 48.61 10.66
CA THR A 49 17.75 49.48 9.49
C THR A 49 18.26 50.90 9.75
N SER A 50 18.89 51.53 8.76
CA SER A 50 19.31 52.94 8.83
C SER A 50 18.24 53.92 8.36
N ASP A 51 17.24 53.45 7.61
CA ASP A 51 16.25 54.25 6.90
C ASP A 51 14.81 53.89 7.33
N ASP A 52 13.86 54.76 6.97
CA ASP A 52 12.42 54.61 7.19
C ASP A 52 11.86 53.43 6.37
N VAL A 53 11.68 52.27 7.00
CA VAL A 53 11.07 51.07 6.39
C VAL A 53 9.60 50.94 6.78
N ALA A 54 8.75 50.33 5.95
CA ALA A 54 7.34 50.17 6.29
C ALA A 54 7.14 49.30 7.54
N ALA A 55 6.29 49.78 8.45
CA ALA A 55 5.99 49.06 9.68
C ALA A 55 5.22 47.76 9.38
N ASN A 56 5.85 46.64 9.73
CA ASN A 56 5.31 45.30 9.80
C ASN A 56 5.04 44.56 8.47
N PRO A 57 5.27 43.22 8.46
CA PRO A 57 5.79 42.39 9.56
C PRO A 57 7.30 42.58 9.77
N VAL A 58 7.80 42.22 10.96
CA VAL A 58 9.23 42.01 11.29
C VAL A 58 9.41 40.57 11.78
N SER A 59 10.39 39.82 11.27
CA SER A 59 10.63 38.43 11.71
C SER A 59 12.08 38.23 12.13
N THR A 60 12.30 37.39 13.15
CA THR A 60 13.63 37.01 13.60
C THR A 60 13.78 35.53 13.81
N THR A 61 14.97 35.04 13.53
CA THR A 61 15.33 33.67 13.83
C THR A 61 16.78 33.54 14.28
N LEU A 62 17.03 32.64 15.23
CA LEU A 62 18.37 32.27 15.68
C LEU A 62 18.86 31.06 14.89
N LEU A 63 20.10 31.13 14.41
CA LEU A 63 20.76 30.03 13.71
C LEU A 63 21.52 29.12 14.70
N SER A 64 21.81 27.90 14.26
CA SER A 64 22.44 26.85 15.10
C SER A 64 23.86 27.19 15.58
N ASP A 65 24.53 28.14 14.92
CA ASP A 65 25.86 28.67 15.24
C ASP A 65 25.83 29.92 16.14
N GLY A 66 24.65 30.32 16.61
CA GLY A 66 24.45 31.48 17.49
C GLY A 66 24.34 32.82 16.76
N LYS A 67 24.42 32.82 15.42
CA LYS A 67 24.02 33.97 14.58
C LYS A 67 22.51 34.18 14.62
N PHE A 68 22.05 35.30 14.09
CA PHE A 68 20.62 35.55 13.91
C PHE A 68 20.35 36.33 12.63
N VAL A 69 19.15 36.11 12.09
CA VAL A 69 18.67 36.80 10.90
C VAL A 69 17.44 37.61 11.28
N VAL A 70 17.41 38.86 10.82
CA VAL A 70 16.24 39.73 10.86
C VAL A 70 15.72 39.89 9.44
N ALA A 71 14.48 39.49 9.21
CA ALA A 71 13.78 39.75 7.96
C ALA A 71 12.80 40.91 8.17
N TYR A 72 12.63 41.76 7.16
CA TYR A 72 11.81 42.98 7.16
C TYR A 72 11.38 43.39 5.76
N ASN A 73 10.30 44.18 5.67
CA ASN A 73 9.89 44.83 4.43
C ASN A 73 10.74 46.09 4.23
N SER A 74 11.46 46.19 3.11
CA SER A 74 12.17 47.40 2.70
C SER A 74 11.40 48.10 1.57
N VAL A 75 11.52 49.43 1.47
CA VAL A 75 11.04 50.16 0.30
C VAL A 75 12.01 49.90 -0.85
N ASP A 76 11.51 49.59 -2.04
CA ASP A 76 12.37 49.52 -3.23
C ASP A 76 12.99 50.90 -3.49
N PRO A 77 14.33 51.06 -3.39
CA PRO A 77 14.98 52.35 -3.58
C PRO A 77 14.87 52.89 -5.02
N ASN A 78 14.47 52.03 -5.97
CA ASN A 78 14.28 52.39 -7.38
C ASN A 78 12.81 52.64 -7.75
N ASP A 79 11.87 52.41 -6.82
CA ASP A 79 10.47 52.63 -7.10
C ASP A 79 10.08 54.11 -6.99
N THR A 80 9.39 54.59 -8.02
CA THR A 80 8.87 55.96 -8.12
C THR A 80 7.34 56.02 -8.08
N SER A 81 6.69 54.88 -7.83
CA SER A 81 5.24 54.76 -7.81
C SER A 81 4.64 55.48 -6.60
N THR A 82 3.65 56.34 -6.87
CA THR A 82 2.91 57.11 -5.86
C THR A 82 1.42 56.90 -6.06
N PRO A 83 0.60 56.79 -4.99
CA PRO A 83 0.93 56.99 -3.57
C PRO A 83 1.35 55.72 -2.80
N TYR A 84 1.54 54.57 -3.47
CA TYR A 84 1.84 53.29 -2.82
C TYR A 84 3.18 52.73 -3.34
N PRO A 85 4.30 52.90 -2.60
CA PRO A 85 5.57 52.33 -3.02
C PRO A 85 5.55 50.80 -2.95
N PHE A 86 6.27 50.15 -3.86
CA PHE A 86 6.54 48.72 -3.84
C PHE A 86 7.50 48.38 -2.70
N PHE A 87 7.13 47.37 -1.92
CA PHE A 87 7.98 46.84 -0.85
C PHE A 87 8.69 45.56 -1.31
N GLN A 88 9.93 45.38 -0.89
CA GLN A 88 10.73 44.18 -1.12
C GLN A 88 11.00 43.44 0.21
N LEU A 89 11.25 42.13 0.13
CA LEU A 89 11.69 41.37 1.31
C LEU A 89 13.19 41.57 1.47
N ALA A 90 13.60 42.16 2.58
CA ALA A 90 15.00 42.29 2.95
C ALA A 90 15.32 41.39 4.14
N THR A 91 16.52 40.84 4.14
CA THR A 91 17.03 40.05 5.26
C THR A 91 18.42 40.54 5.63
N LYS A 92 18.68 40.66 6.94
CA LYS A 92 19.96 41.10 7.47
C LYS A 92 20.47 40.08 8.48
N GLU A 93 21.63 39.53 8.18
CA GLU A 93 22.31 38.53 9.00
C GLU A 93 23.28 39.22 9.96
N PHE A 94 23.30 38.74 11.19
CA PHE A 94 24.18 39.21 12.24
C PHE A 94 24.94 38.05 12.88
N GLY A 95 26.20 38.31 13.21
CA GLY A 95 27.05 37.39 13.95
C GLY A 95 26.54 37.10 15.35
N ALA A 96 27.09 36.05 15.98
CA ALA A 96 26.83 35.74 17.38
C ALA A 96 27.29 36.85 18.35
N ASP A 97 28.05 37.82 17.88
CA ASP A 97 28.45 39.03 18.59
C ASP A 97 27.53 40.23 18.33
N GLY A 98 26.59 40.12 17.37
CA GLY A 98 25.72 41.20 16.93
C GLY A 98 26.30 42.08 15.82
N ALA A 99 27.47 41.75 15.27
CA ALA A 99 28.03 42.46 14.12
C ALA A 99 27.24 42.11 12.84
N PRO A 100 26.90 43.08 11.97
CA PRO A 100 26.26 42.77 10.71
C PRO A 100 27.21 41.98 9.81
N ILE A 101 26.72 40.88 9.23
CA ILE A 101 27.47 40.00 8.32
C ILE A 101 27.13 40.34 6.88
N ALA A 102 25.83 40.27 6.55
CA ALA A 102 25.33 40.45 5.19
C ALA A 102 23.94 41.11 5.21
N THR A 103 23.58 41.77 4.12
CA THR A 103 22.22 42.22 3.85
C THR A 103 21.85 41.72 2.47
N ASN A 104 20.78 40.94 2.39
CA ASN A 104 20.29 40.34 1.16
C ASN A 104 18.90 40.90 0.89
N GLU A 105 18.75 41.53 -0.26
CA GLU A 105 17.50 42.11 -0.73
C GLU A 105 16.92 41.22 -1.82
N LEU A 106 15.73 40.68 -1.57
CA LEU A 106 14.98 39.93 -2.57
C LEU A 106 13.98 40.89 -3.22
N GLY A 107 14.34 41.37 -4.41
CA GLY A 107 13.49 42.16 -5.29
C GLY A 107 12.30 41.34 -5.81
N LEU A 108 11.23 41.32 -5.04
CA LEU A 108 9.96 40.76 -5.46
C LEU A 108 9.19 41.84 -6.23
N ASN A 109 9.45 41.92 -7.54
CA ASN A 109 9.08 43.03 -8.42
C ASN A 109 7.58 43.20 -8.70
N ASP A 110 6.67 42.55 -7.98
CA ASP A 110 5.31 42.41 -8.44
C ASP A 110 4.27 42.60 -7.31
N PHE A 111 3.51 43.69 -7.46
CA PHE A 111 2.17 44.03 -6.93
C PHE A 111 2.00 44.65 -5.52
N ASN A 112 0.95 45.49 -5.44
CA ASN A 112 0.42 46.19 -4.27
C ASN A 112 -0.20 45.22 -3.26
N THR A 113 0.62 44.48 -2.50
CA THR A 113 0.16 43.40 -1.62
C THR A 113 0.54 43.63 -0.16
N PHE A 114 -0.34 43.25 0.78
CA PHE A 114 0.08 42.97 2.15
C PHE A 114 0.98 41.73 2.14
N LYS A 115 2.19 41.84 2.70
CA LYS A 115 3.19 40.77 2.72
C LYS A 115 3.34 40.25 4.14
N ASN A 116 2.99 38.99 4.40
CA ASN A 116 3.46 38.29 5.59
C ASN A 116 4.69 37.48 5.21
N TYR A 117 5.70 37.46 6.07
CA TYR A 117 6.83 36.56 5.86
C TYR A 117 7.33 35.98 7.17
N LYS A 118 7.98 34.83 7.07
CA LYS A 118 8.53 34.10 8.20
C LYS A 118 9.86 33.46 7.80
N ALA A 119 10.92 33.82 8.50
CA ALA A 119 12.21 33.14 8.39
C ALA A 119 12.25 31.93 9.34
N VAL A 120 12.79 30.80 8.89
CA VAL A 120 12.97 29.60 9.71
C VAL A 120 14.43 29.14 9.58
N PRO A 121 15.12 28.92 10.72
CA PRO A 121 16.51 28.55 10.68
C PRO A 121 16.63 27.07 10.29
N LEU A 122 17.61 26.75 9.45
CA LEU A 122 17.90 25.38 9.02
C LEU A 122 19.12 24.83 9.77
N SER A 123 19.19 23.50 9.82
CA SER A 123 20.20 22.79 10.61
C SER A 123 21.64 22.99 10.09
N ASP A 124 21.79 23.34 8.82
CA ASP A 124 23.05 23.63 8.12
C ASP A 124 23.51 25.10 8.25
N GLY A 125 22.79 25.93 9.00
CA GLY A 125 23.08 27.36 9.17
C GLY A 125 22.51 28.26 8.08
N SER A 126 21.80 27.70 7.09
CA SER A 126 21.00 28.45 6.12
C SER A 126 19.63 28.82 6.73
N TYR A 127 18.80 29.57 5.99
CA TYR A 127 17.42 29.83 6.40
C TYR A 127 16.45 29.82 5.20
N GLY A 128 15.28 29.23 5.42
CA GLY A 128 14.16 29.32 4.49
C GLY A 128 13.28 30.52 4.84
N TYR A 129 12.62 31.09 3.83
CA TYR A 129 11.59 32.11 4.03
C TYR A 129 10.28 31.69 3.36
N LEU A 130 9.18 31.89 4.08
CA LEU A 130 7.84 31.87 3.52
C LEU A 130 7.41 33.31 3.26
N LEU A 131 6.87 33.58 2.08
CA LEU A 131 6.21 34.82 1.70
C LEU A 131 4.75 34.54 1.37
N GLU A 132 3.84 35.28 1.97
CA GLU A 132 2.43 35.28 1.60
C GLU A 132 2.09 36.63 0.99
N THR A 133 1.60 36.62 -0.25
CA THR A 133 1.17 37.80 -1.00
C THR A 133 -0.32 37.77 -1.24
N PHE A 134 -1.00 38.86 -0.90
CA PHE A 134 -2.42 39.06 -1.17
C PHE A 134 -2.58 40.11 -2.28
N VAL A 135 -3.08 39.70 -3.45
CA VAL A 135 -3.38 40.61 -4.58
C VAL A 135 -4.87 40.93 -4.57
N ASP A 136 -5.21 42.22 -4.60
CA ASP A 136 -6.54 42.74 -4.94
C ASP A 136 -6.48 43.40 -6.32
N ASP A 137 -6.94 42.68 -7.34
CA ASP A 137 -7.08 43.21 -8.69
C ASP A 137 -8.58 43.39 -9.01
N ARG A 138 -9.11 44.58 -8.72
CA ARG A 138 -10.47 45.01 -9.12
C ARG A 138 -11.56 44.00 -8.72
N GLY A 139 -11.47 43.46 -7.50
CA GLY A 139 -12.48 42.56 -6.95
C GLY A 139 -12.22 41.08 -7.16
N SER A 140 -11.01 40.68 -7.61
CA SER A 140 -10.53 39.30 -7.54
C SER A 140 -9.41 39.20 -6.50
N PHE A 141 -9.61 38.35 -5.50
CA PHE A 141 -8.63 38.08 -4.46
C PHE A 141 -7.79 36.85 -4.82
N SER A 142 -6.46 37.03 -4.82
CA SER A 142 -5.49 35.93 -4.94
C SER A 142 -4.57 35.92 -3.72
N ASP A 143 -4.58 34.82 -2.96
CA ASP A 143 -3.54 34.53 -1.95
C ASP A 143 -2.50 33.63 -2.62
N THR A 144 -1.32 34.18 -2.83
CA THR A 144 -0.17 33.44 -3.37
C THR A 144 0.86 33.24 -2.27
N LYS A 145 1.19 31.99 -1.98
CA LYS A 145 2.27 31.64 -1.04
C LYS A 145 3.49 31.21 -1.83
N THR A 146 4.60 31.91 -1.61
CA THR A 146 5.89 31.68 -2.27
C THR A 146 6.90 31.24 -1.22
N PHE A 147 7.78 30.34 -1.61
CA PHE A 147 8.82 29.82 -0.74
C PHE A 147 10.20 29.97 -1.39
N GLY A 148 11.23 30.15 -0.58
CA GLY A 148 12.60 30.20 -1.06
C GLY A 148 13.62 30.06 0.05
N PHE A 149 14.90 30.02 -0.33
CA PHE A 149 16.01 29.76 0.56
C PHE A 149 17.11 30.80 0.43
N VAL A 150 17.82 30.99 1.54
CA VAL A 150 19.08 31.72 1.56
C VAL A 150 20.15 30.79 2.13
N ASP A 151 21.22 30.56 1.38
CA ASP A 151 22.34 29.72 1.79
C ASP A 151 23.07 30.32 3.03
N ALA A 152 23.96 29.54 3.64
CA ALA A 152 24.73 29.97 4.81
C ALA A 152 25.74 31.11 4.52
N ALA A 153 25.94 31.47 3.25
CA ALA A 153 26.76 32.59 2.80
C ALA A 153 25.91 33.84 2.46
N GLY A 154 24.59 33.75 2.57
CA GLY A 154 23.66 34.84 2.28
C GLY A 154 23.14 34.88 0.84
N HIS A 155 23.46 33.93 -0.03
CA HIS A 155 22.95 33.94 -1.39
C HIS A 155 21.54 33.34 -1.47
N LEU A 156 20.69 33.96 -2.26
CA LEU A 156 19.38 33.43 -2.61
C LEU A 156 19.54 32.22 -3.52
N GLU A 157 19.04 31.07 -3.07
CA GLU A 157 18.87 29.89 -3.93
C GLU A 157 17.48 29.94 -4.57
N GLU A 158 17.38 29.51 -5.83
CA GLU A 158 16.27 29.65 -6.79
C GLU A 158 14.85 29.68 -6.18
N THR A 159 14.01 30.60 -6.66
CA THR A 159 12.64 30.84 -6.16
C THR A 159 11.68 29.72 -6.56
N VAL A 160 10.96 29.10 -5.62
CA VAL A 160 10.12 27.91 -5.90
C VAL A 160 8.68 28.01 -5.33
N LEU A 161 7.76 27.43 -6.11
CA LEU A 161 6.34 27.11 -5.92
C LEU A 161 5.45 28.25 -5.39
N ALA A 162 4.76 28.92 -6.33
CA ALA A 162 3.60 29.75 -6.04
C ALA A 162 2.35 28.87 -5.91
N VAL A 163 1.76 28.80 -4.71
CA VAL A 163 0.42 28.23 -4.51
C VAL A 163 -0.56 29.38 -4.52
N THR A 164 -1.40 29.45 -5.55
CA THR A 164 -2.42 30.49 -5.73
C THR A 164 -3.80 29.92 -5.42
N SER A 165 -4.51 30.48 -4.43
CA SER A 165 -5.95 30.28 -4.29
C SER A 165 -6.69 31.42 -5.01
N ASN A 166 -7.65 31.09 -5.87
CA ASN A 166 -8.50 32.08 -6.55
C ASN A 166 -9.86 32.13 -5.86
N GLY A 167 -10.24 33.30 -5.35
CA GLY A 167 -11.44 33.50 -4.52
C GLY A 167 -12.79 33.63 -5.24
N ASP A 168 -12.88 33.60 -6.58
CA ASP A 168 -14.13 33.99 -7.27
C ASP A 168 -14.52 33.10 -8.47
N THR A 169 -15.55 32.25 -8.32
CA THR A 169 -16.49 31.91 -9.42
C THR A 169 -17.90 31.59 -8.90
N PRO A 170 -19.00 32.06 -9.54
CA PRO A 170 -20.36 31.85 -9.06
C PRO A 170 -21.01 30.58 -9.65
N LEU A 171 -20.50 29.39 -9.36
CA LEU A 171 -21.07 28.05 -9.69
C LEU A 171 -20.50 27.03 -8.68
N PRO A 172 -21.09 25.82 -8.41
CA PRO A 172 -20.92 25.09 -7.15
C PRO A 172 -19.47 25.09 -6.67
N GLN A 173 -19.23 25.87 -5.62
CA GLN A 173 -17.91 26.41 -5.33
C GLN A 173 -17.11 25.41 -4.51
N LEU A 174 -16.07 24.85 -5.12
CA LEU A 174 -14.88 24.39 -4.40
C LEU A 174 -14.25 25.64 -3.78
N HIS A 175 -14.56 25.92 -2.52
CA HIS A 175 -13.81 26.91 -1.76
C HIS A 175 -12.51 26.26 -1.31
N GLN A 176 -11.40 26.62 -1.96
CA GLN A 176 -10.08 26.37 -1.38
C GLN A 176 -9.90 27.32 -0.20
N SER A 177 -10.10 26.84 1.02
CA SER A 177 -9.87 27.65 2.21
C SER A 177 -8.44 27.42 2.72
N THR A 178 -7.68 28.51 2.83
CA THR A 178 -6.45 28.65 3.62
C THR A 178 -5.43 27.51 3.43
N GLY A 179 -4.71 27.57 2.31
CA GLY A 179 -3.42 26.89 2.23
C GLY A 179 -2.50 27.38 3.35
N SER A 180 -1.72 26.52 3.99
CA SER A 180 -0.63 26.90 4.90
C SER A 180 0.65 26.22 4.46
N ILE A 181 1.78 26.91 4.60
CA ILE A 181 3.09 26.36 4.29
C ILE A 181 3.92 26.32 5.56
N ARG A 182 4.61 25.20 5.81
CA ARG A 182 5.49 25.03 6.96
C ARG A 182 6.84 24.46 6.53
N LEU A 183 7.89 25.17 6.90
CA LEU A 183 9.27 24.72 6.77
C LEU A 183 9.62 23.59 7.74
N LEU A 184 10.42 22.65 7.25
CA LEU A 184 10.94 21.50 7.99
C LEU A 184 12.43 21.71 8.33
N PRO A 185 12.93 21.11 9.44
CA PRO A 185 14.33 21.27 9.86
C PRO A 185 15.39 20.74 8.86
N ASP A 186 14.98 19.87 7.94
CA ASP A 186 15.81 19.30 6.87
C ASP A 186 15.86 20.19 5.61
N GLY A 187 15.22 21.36 5.63
CA GLY A 187 15.09 22.25 4.48
C GLY A 187 13.88 21.96 3.62
N GLY A 188 13.17 20.85 3.80
CA GLY A 188 11.92 20.60 3.09
C GLY A 188 10.77 21.49 3.55
N PHE A 189 9.61 21.37 2.91
CA PHE A 189 8.41 22.11 3.31
C PHE A 189 7.14 21.28 3.13
N VAL A 190 6.12 21.62 3.92
CA VAL A 190 4.78 21.05 3.84
C VAL A 190 3.81 22.11 3.37
N VAL A 191 3.03 21.79 2.35
CA VAL A 191 1.89 22.59 1.88
C VAL A 191 0.62 21.85 2.30
N SER A 192 -0.19 22.48 3.14
CA SER A 192 -1.48 21.98 3.58
C SER A 192 -2.59 22.83 2.99
N PHE A 193 -3.65 22.27 2.44
CA PHE A 193 -4.82 23.03 2.04
C PHE A 193 -6.09 22.19 2.22
N THR A 194 -7.20 22.90 2.33
CA THR A 194 -8.52 22.33 2.49
C THR A 194 -9.36 22.62 1.26
N GLU A 195 -10.10 21.62 0.80
CA GLU A 195 -11.20 21.82 -0.14
C GLU A 195 -12.53 21.56 0.57
N ALA A 196 -13.36 22.60 0.65
CA ALA A 196 -14.71 22.50 1.18
C ALA A 196 -15.72 22.62 0.03
N TYR A 197 -16.64 21.66 -0.05
CA TYR A 197 -17.85 21.83 -0.86
C TYR A 197 -18.91 22.51 -0.01
N THR A 198 -19.28 23.72 -0.39
CA THR A 198 -20.48 24.37 0.16
C THR A 198 -21.61 24.30 -0.85
N GLU A 199 -22.83 23.99 -0.41
CA GLU A 199 -24.01 24.07 -1.27
C GLU A 199 -24.12 25.45 -1.92
N GLY A 200 -24.24 25.48 -3.25
CA GLY A 200 -24.40 26.69 -4.03
C GLY A 200 -25.85 26.93 -4.43
N SER A 201 -26.43 28.02 -3.91
CA SER A 201 -27.62 28.75 -4.36
C SER A 201 -28.98 28.00 -4.46
N PRO A 202 -30.09 28.60 -3.96
CA PRO A 202 -31.44 28.04 -4.12
C PRO A 202 -31.93 27.91 -5.57
N ASP A 203 -31.21 28.45 -6.55
CA ASP A 203 -31.63 28.48 -7.96
C ASP A 203 -31.17 27.26 -8.80
N TYR A 204 -30.27 26.39 -8.30
CA TYR A 204 -29.80 25.19 -9.00
C TYR A 204 -29.46 24.04 -8.03
N PRO A 205 -30.44 23.20 -7.64
CA PRO A 205 -30.12 22.00 -6.88
C PRO A 205 -29.30 21.03 -7.75
N PRO A 206 -28.14 20.54 -7.27
CA PRO A 206 -27.39 19.52 -7.98
C PRO A 206 -28.23 18.22 -8.10
N PRO A 207 -28.03 17.42 -9.16
CA PRO A 207 -28.81 16.20 -9.38
C PRO A 207 -28.56 15.09 -8.35
N GLU A 208 -27.61 15.26 -7.44
CA GLU A 208 -27.28 14.30 -6.38
C GLU A 208 -26.92 15.03 -5.07
N PRO A 209 -27.12 14.41 -3.89
CA PRO A 209 -26.67 14.99 -2.63
C PRO A 209 -25.15 15.21 -2.68
N VAL A 210 -24.72 16.45 -2.55
CA VAL A 210 -23.30 16.80 -2.44
C VAL A 210 -22.82 16.41 -1.04
N PRO A 211 -21.73 15.64 -0.90
CA PRO A 211 -21.16 15.34 0.42
C PRO A 211 -20.88 16.63 1.18
N THR A 212 -21.36 16.73 2.42
CA THR A 212 -21.08 17.86 3.31
C THR A 212 -19.86 17.52 4.17
N GLY A 213 -18.80 18.33 4.10
CA GLY A 213 -17.57 18.10 4.86
C GLY A 213 -16.36 18.86 4.30
N GLU A 214 -15.18 18.49 4.77
CA GLU A 214 -13.89 19.11 4.45
C GLU A 214 -12.89 18.04 3.98
N GLN A 215 -12.35 18.16 2.77
CA GLN A 215 -11.24 17.34 2.29
C GLN A 215 -9.91 18.02 2.65
N GLN A 216 -8.96 17.27 3.20
CA GLN A 216 -7.65 17.80 3.59
C GLN A 216 -6.54 17.23 2.72
N PHE A 217 -5.70 18.12 2.21
CA PHE A 217 -4.53 17.76 1.42
C PHE A 217 -3.28 18.28 2.12
N ASN A 218 -2.28 17.41 2.29
CA ASN A 218 -0.93 17.81 2.68
C ASN A 218 0.06 17.26 1.67
N ARG A 219 0.96 18.10 1.18
CA ARG A 219 2.06 17.72 0.28
C ARG A 219 3.37 18.09 0.95
N VAL A 220 4.29 17.14 1.03
CA VAL A 220 5.62 17.31 1.59
C VAL A 220 6.63 17.30 0.46
N TYR A 221 7.44 18.32 0.39
CA TYR A 221 8.51 18.50 -0.59
C TYR A 221 9.87 18.48 0.12
N ASP A 222 10.92 18.11 -0.60
CA ASP A 222 12.30 18.30 -0.14
C ASP A 222 12.76 19.75 -0.31
N ARG A 223 14.07 19.98 -0.08
CA ARG A 223 14.68 21.30 -0.22
C ARG A 223 14.67 21.80 -1.67
N ASP A 224 14.76 20.89 -2.64
CA ASP A 224 14.83 21.23 -4.06
C ASP A 224 13.43 21.46 -4.66
N GLY A 225 12.37 21.20 -3.88
CA GLY A 225 10.98 21.34 -4.29
C GLY A 225 10.39 20.07 -4.90
N ASP A 226 11.11 18.95 -4.81
CA ASP A 226 10.65 17.67 -5.31
C ASP A 226 9.67 17.02 -4.31
N LEU A 227 8.58 16.47 -4.83
CA LEU A 227 7.51 15.90 -4.02
C LEU A 227 8.00 14.60 -3.34
N LYS A 228 7.86 14.52 -2.02
CA LYS A 228 8.19 13.33 -1.21
C LYS A 228 6.96 12.56 -0.77
N THR A 229 5.88 13.27 -0.41
CA THR A 229 4.71 12.63 0.21
C THR A 229 3.45 13.43 -0.05
N THR A 230 2.36 12.74 -0.36
CA THR A 230 1.00 13.29 -0.29
C THR A 230 0.26 12.65 0.87
N VAL A 231 -0.63 13.42 1.51
CA VAL A 231 -1.59 12.94 2.48
C VAL A 231 -2.92 13.53 2.09
N PHE A 232 -3.88 12.66 1.79
CA PHE A 232 -5.26 13.03 1.48
C PHE A 232 -6.18 12.45 2.55
N VAL A 233 -7.10 13.25 3.06
CA VAL A 233 -8.18 12.81 3.96
C VAL A 233 -9.49 13.15 3.28
N ASP A 234 -10.28 12.12 2.98
CA ASP A 234 -11.56 12.23 2.30
C ASP A 234 -12.69 12.60 3.29
N PHE A 235 -13.87 12.96 2.77
CA PHE A 235 -15.04 13.36 3.56
C PHE A 235 -15.49 12.30 4.56
N ASP A 236 -15.32 11.03 4.21
CA ASP A 236 -15.68 9.90 5.08
C ASP A 236 -14.67 9.67 6.20
N GLY A 237 -13.52 10.35 6.19
CA GLY A 237 -12.41 10.20 7.13
C GLY A 237 -11.34 9.19 6.68
N THR A 238 -11.52 8.53 5.52
CA THR A 238 -10.52 7.67 4.91
C THR A 238 -9.28 8.50 4.57
N LYS A 239 -8.10 7.96 4.91
CA LYS A 239 -6.82 8.65 4.73
C LYS A 239 -5.92 7.89 3.77
N THR A 240 -5.48 8.55 2.71
CA THR A 240 -4.47 8.04 1.77
C THR A 240 -3.15 8.76 1.99
N ILE A 241 -2.04 8.00 2.02
CA ILE A 241 -0.68 8.52 2.08
C ILE A 241 0.12 7.91 0.95
N GLU A 242 0.63 8.71 0.02
CA GLU A 242 1.53 8.27 -1.05
C GLU A 242 2.92 8.83 -0.80
N ARG A 243 3.95 8.08 -1.14
CA ARG A 243 5.36 8.43 -0.97
C ARG A 243 6.09 8.30 -2.29
N PHE A 244 6.99 9.24 -2.56
CA PHE A 244 7.70 9.35 -3.82
C PHE A 244 9.20 9.38 -3.58
N ASP A 245 9.97 8.87 -4.54
CA ASP A 245 11.40 9.11 -4.63
C ASP A 245 11.61 10.50 -5.25
N PRO A 246 12.05 11.51 -4.49
CA PRO A 246 12.18 12.87 -5.01
C PRO A 246 13.12 12.97 -6.23
N ALA A 247 14.15 12.11 -6.32
CA ALA A 247 15.10 12.17 -7.44
C ALA A 247 14.49 11.71 -8.78
N THR A 248 13.40 10.93 -8.74
CA THR A 248 12.78 10.36 -9.96
C THR A 248 11.31 10.75 -10.13
N GLY A 249 10.67 11.26 -9.08
CA GLY A 249 9.23 11.50 -9.01
C GLY A 249 8.36 10.24 -8.99
N MET A 250 8.97 9.04 -8.97
CA MET A 250 8.23 7.77 -8.96
C MET A 250 7.66 7.49 -7.58
N GLU A 251 6.42 6.97 -7.54
CA GLU A 251 5.82 6.49 -6.30
C GLU A 251 6.58 5.25 -5.79
N THR A 252 6.82 5.20 -4.48
CA THR A 252 7.54 4.13 -3.79
C THR A 252 6.65 3.39 -2.81
N ALA A 253 5.59 4.03 -2.29
CA ALA A 253 4.61 3.38 -1.45
C ALA A 253 3.29 4.17 -1.35
N SER A 254 2.19 3.44 -1.23
CA SER A 254 0.86 3.97 -0.89
C SER A 254 0.32 3.31 0.39
N ALA A 255 -0.49 4.03 1.16
CA ALA A 255 -1.19 3.52 2.32
C ALA A 255 -2.57 4.16 2.46
N ILE A 256 -3.62 3.34 2.40
CA ILE A 256 -5.01 3.73 2.63
C ILE A 256 -5.42 3.23 4.02
N PHE A 257 -5.88 4.14 4.87
CA PHE A 257 -6.42 3.87 6.20
C PHE A 257 -7.92 4.12 6.16
N ASN A 258 -8.69 3.05 6.29
CA ASN A 258 -10.14 3.12 6.32
C ASN A 258 -10.62 3.53 7.72
N THR A 259 -11.84 4.04 7.80
CA THR A 259 -12.42 4.53 9.06
C THR A 259 -12.78 3.44 10.06
N ASP A 260 -12.92 2.19 9.61
CA ASP A 260 -13.08 1.02 10.47
C ASP A 260 -11.76 0.57 11.13
N GLY A 261 -10.62 1.17 10.76
CA GLY A 261 -9.28 0.82 11.22
C GLY A 261 -8.54 -0.18 10.33
N SER A 262 -9.20 -0.75 9.31
CA SER A 262 -8.55 -1.58 8.30
C SER A 262 -7.61 -0.74 7.42
N ARG A 263 -6.66 -1.41 6.76
CA ARG A 263 -5.61 -0.73 5.99
C ARG A 263 -5.25 -1.49 4.72
N LEU A 264 -4.99 -0.78 3.63
CA LEU A 264 -4.31 -1.30 2.44
C LEU A 264 -2.97 -0.58 2.30
N THR A 265 -1.87 -1.32 2.20
CA THR A 265 -0.54 -0.75 1.94
C THR A 265 0.06 -1.37 0.69
N THR A 266 0.60 -0.54 -0.19
CA THR A 266 1.30 -0.95 -1.41
C THR A 266 2.72 -0.40 -1.40
N GLN A 267 3.68 -1.20 -1.83
CA GLN A 267 5.08 -0.81 -2.02
C GLN A 267 5.47 -1.07 -3.48
N PHE A 268 6.16 -0.12 -4.09
CA PHE A 268 6.55 -0.13 -5.49
C PHE A 268 8.08 -0.10 -5.64
N GLY A 269 8.58 -0.42 -6.83
CA GLY A 269 10.01 -0.32 -7.15
C GLY A 269 10.91 -1.23 -6.29
N ILE A 270 10.38 -2.33 -5.76
CA ILE A 270 11.10 -3.23 -4.87
C ILE A 270 12.26 -3.90 -5.65
N THR A 271 13.48 -3.77 -5.13
CA THR A 271 14.69 -4.37 -5.72
C THR A 271 15.20 -5.55 -4.90
N GLY A 272 15.97 -6.45 -5.53
CA GLY A 272 16.54 -7.63 -4.87
C GLY A 272 15.53 -8.74 -4.53
N ARG A 273 14.29 -8.62 -5.02
CA ARG A 273 13.23 -9.62 -4.92
C ARG A 273 12.80 -10.05 -6.33
N TYR A 274 12.08 -11.16 -6.44
CA TYR A 274 11.50 -11.60 -7.72
C TYR A 274 10.27 -10.76 -8.13
N TYR A 275 9.75 -9.93 -7.22
CA TYR A 275 8.60 -9.05 -7.42
C TYR A 275 9.02 -7.60 -7.23
N VAL A 276 8.38 -6.67 -7.94
CA VAL A 276 8.65 -5.22 -7.88
C VAL A 276 7.56 -4.44 -7.16
N GLU A 277 6.38 -5.03 -7.02
CA GLU A 277 5.25 -4.46 -6.28
C GLU A 277 4.70 -5.46 -5.27
N GLN A 278 4.28 -4.97 -4.10
CA GLN A 278 3.55 -5.76 -3.11
C GLN A 278 2.44 -4.92 -2.48
N SER A 279 1.22 -5.48 -2.42
CA SER A 279 0.11 -4.94 -1.64
C SER A 279 -0.29 -5.87 -0.50
N ILE A 280 -0.66 -5.29 0.65
CA ILE A 280 -1.10 -6.00 1.85
C ILE A 280 -2.33 -5.28 2.41
N ALA A 281 -3.45 -6.00 2.53
CA ALA A 281 -4.63 -5.56 3.25
C ALA A 281 -4.63 -6.17 4.67
N THR A 282 -5.00 -5.37 5.66
CA THR A 282 -5.16 -5.81 7.06
C THR A 282 -6.51 -5.40 7.61
N ASP A 283 -7.06 -6.24 8.48
CA ASP A 283 -8.23 -5.92 9.29
C ASP A 283 -7.91 -4.85 10.36
N PRO A 284 -8.91 -4.36 11.12
CA PRO A 284 -8.70 -3.38 12.19
C PRO A 284 -7.81 -3.86 13.34
N SER A 285 -7.60 -5.16 13.50
CA SER A 285 -6.67 -5.73 14.50
C SER A 285 -5.22 -5.75 14.00
N GLY A 286 -5.01 -5.48 12.72
CA GLY A 286 -3.72 -5.56 12.03
C GLY A 286 -3.40 -6.95 11.46
N ALA A 287 -4.35 -7.89 11.49
CA ALA A 287 -4.17 -9.20 10.87
C ALA A 287 -4.31 -9.08 9.34
N ILE A 288 -3.45 -9.78 8.60
CA ILE A 288 -3.47 -9.77 7.13
C ILE A 288 -4.73 -10.48 6.64
N THR A 289 -5.48 -9.85 5.77
CA THR A 289 -6.64 -10.45 5.08
C THR A 289 -6.31 -10.79 3.63
N GLU A 290 -5.48 -9.99 2.98
CA GLU A 290 -5.04 -10.21 1.60
C GLU A 290 -3.58 -9.77 1.41
N GLN A 291 -2.84 -10.48 0.58
CA GLN A 291 -1.54 -10.03 0.08
C GLN A 291 -1.37 -10.38 -1.39
N LYS A 292 -0.89 -9.43 -2.20
CA LYS A 292 -0.54 -9.64 -3.61
C LYS A 292 0.88 -9.18 -3.89
N ARG A 293 1.56 -9.85 -4.83
CA ARG A 293 2.88 -9.44 -5.35
C ARG A 293 2.91 -9.56 -6.85
N TYR A 294 3.60 -8.65 -7.53
CA TYR A 294 3.68 -8.61 -8.99
C TYR A 294 5.11 -8.64 -9.49
N TYR A 295 5.32 -9.36 -10.60
CA TYR A 295 6.58 -9.38 -11.32
C TYR A 295 6.87 -8.00 -11.95
N GLY A 296 8.15 -7.72 -12.17
CA GLY A 296 8.61 -6.56 -12.93
C GLY A 296 8.76 -6.82 -14.43
N ASP A 297 7.98 -7.77 -14.97
CA ASP A 297 7.87 -7.99 -16.40
C ASP A 297 7.03 -6.87 -17.06
N ALA A 298 6.98 -6.84 -18.39
CA ALA A 298 6.30 -5.76 -19.11
C ALA A 298 4.79 -5.75 -18.86
N GLU A 299 4.22 -6.93 -18.61
CA GLU A 299 2.80 -7.18 -18.37
C GLU A 299 2.40 -6.96 -16.90
N HIS A 300 3.35 -6.75 -15.99
CA HIS A 300 3.14 -6.61 -14.55
C HIS A 300 2.32 -7.77 -13.97
N THR A 301 2.77 -8.99 -14.29
CA THR A 301 2.04 -10.22 -14.03
C THR A 301 1.96 -10.50 -12.52
N LEU A 302 0.79 -10.95 -12.04
CA LEU A 302 0.63 -11.39 -10.65
C LEU A 302 1.56 -12.58 -10.38
N ALA A 303 2.38 -12.50 -9.35
CA ALA A 303 3.33 -13.54 -8.96
C ALA A 303 2.82 -14.40 -7.80
N PHE A 304 2.06 -13.78 -6.89
CA PHE A 304 1.60 -14.40 -5.65
C PHE A 304 0.32 -13.73 -5.17
N SER A 305 -0.62 -14.53 -4.66
CA SER A 305 -1.75 -14.05 -3.87
C SER A 305 -1.97 -14.90 -2.62
N LEU A 306 -2.33 -14.26 -1.52
CA LEU A 306 -2.80 -14.86 -0.27
C LEU A 306 -4.14 -14.23 0.09
N THR A 307 -5.09 -15.06 0.50
CA THR A 307 -6.37 -14.66 1.10
C THR A 307 -6.55 -15.41 2.41
N ASN A 308 -6.83 -14.68 3.50
CA ASN A 308 -7.26 -15.24 4.77
C ASN A 308 -8.76 -15.00 4.93
N ASN A 309 -9.54 -16.06 4.82
CA ASN A 309 -11.00 -15.97 4.85
C ASN A 309 -11.50 -15.80 6.30
N PRO A 310 -12.64 -15.10 6.51
CA PRO A 310 -13.21 -14.92 7.84
C PRO A 310 -13.62 -16.21 8.55
N ASP A 311 -13.85 -17.30 7.80
CA ASP A 311 -14.16 -18.62 8.36
C ASP A 311 -12.92 -19.36 8.90
N GLY A 312 -11.73 -18.79 8.75
CA GLY A 312 -10.46 -19.36 9.18
C GLY A 312 -9.76 -20.21 8.11
N THR A 313 -10.35 -20.37 6.93
CA THR A 313 -9.68 -20.99 5.79
C THR A 313 -8.70 -20.02 5.13
N THR A 314 -7.74 -20.53 4.37
CA THR A 314 -6.76 -19.71 3.66
C THR A 314 -6.58 -20.20 2.23
N GLU A 315 -6.28 -19.29 1.31
CA GLU A 315 -5.92 -19.62 -0.06
C GLU A 315 -4.61 -18.93 -0.42
N VAL A 316 -3.66 -19.69 -0.96
CA VAL A 316 -2.37 -19.19 -1.44
C VAL A 316 -2.16 -19.65 -2.87
N HIS A 317 -1.87 -18.73 -3.77
CA HIS A 317 -1.65 -19.01 -5.18
C HIS A 317 -0.28 -18.45 -5.60
N ASN A 318 0.46 -19.23 -6.37
CA ASN A 318 1.72 -18.80 -7.01
C ASN A 318 1.57 -18.93 -8.51
N TYR A 319 2.11 -17.96 -9.23
CA TYR A 319 1.99 -17.85 -10.68
C TYR A 319 3.37 -17.76 -11.32
N ASP A 320 3.47 -18.15 -12.59
CA ASP A 320 4.66 -17.88 -13.39
C ASP A 320 4.59 -16.52 -14.12
N THR A 321 5.67 -16.13 -14.79
CA THR A 321 5.75 -14.87 -15.56
C THR A 321 4.88 -14.88 -16.83
N ALA A 322 4.17 -15.97 -17.13
CA ALA A 322 3.15 -16.01 -18.18
C ALA A 322 1.74 -15.86 -17.60
N GLY A 323 1.60 -15.61 -16.29
CA GLY A 323 0.33 -15.43 -15.60
C GLY A 323 -0.40 -16.73 -15.28
N ARG A 324 0.29 -17.87 -15.39
CA ARG A 324 -0.30 -19.19 -15.16
C ARG A 324 -0.08 -19.62 -13.72
N GLU A 325 -1.12 -20.15 -13.09
CA GLU A 325 -1.04 -20.68 -11.74
C GLU A 325 -0.18 -21.95 -11.71
N THR A 326 0.81 -22.01 -10.83
CA THR A 326 1.74 -23.14 -10.69
C THR A 326 1.51 -23.93 -9.40
N VAL A 327 1.04 -23.24 -8.36
CA VAL A 327 0.70 -23.82 -7.06
C VAL A 327 -0.53 -23.13 -6.50
N ARG A 328 -1.48 -23.92 -6.00
CA ARG A 328 -2.57 -23.48 -5.12
C ARG A 328 -2.47 -24.23 -3.81
N GLN A 329 -2.53 -23.54 -2.68
CA GLN A 329 -2.64 -24.16 -1.37
C GLN A 329 -3.90 -23.65 -0.69
N ILE A 330 -4.71 -24.59 -0.18
CA ILE A 330 -5.95 -24.29 0.53
C ILE A 330 -5.77 -24.79 1.96
N GLY A 331 -5.69 -23.88 2.92
CA GLY A 331 -5.76 -24.21 4.34
C GLY A 331 -7.20 -24.42 4.74
N ASN A 332 -7.56 -25.66 5.07
CA ASN A 332 -8.90 -26.06 5.47
C ASN A 332 -9.10 -25.83 6.98
N LEU A 333 -10.34 -25.98 7.44
CA LEU A 333 -10.64 -26.00 8.87
C LEU A 333 -9.89 -27.15 9.56
N ARG A 334 -9.66 -27.02 10.87
CA ARG A 334 -9.00 -28.05 11.72
C ARG A 334 -7.55 -28.36 11.33
N ALA A 335 -6.87 -27.43 10.67
CA ALA A 335 -5.44 -27.50 10.29
C ALA A 335 -5.10 -28.54 9.20
N GLU A 336 -6.10 -29.12 8.53
CA GLU A 336 -5.91 -29.85 7.28
C GLU A 336 -5.61 -28.86 6.14
N HIS A 337 -4.97 -29.32 5.07
CA HIS A 337 -4.78 -28.47 3.89
C HIS A 337 -4.58 -29.28 2.63
N ASP A 338 -4.89 -28.65 1.51
CA ASP A 338 -4.70 -29.19 0.16
C ASP A 338 -3.62 -28.40 -0.57
N VAL A 339 -2.79 -29.10 -1.33
CA VAL A 339 -1.80 -28.51 -2.22
C VAL A 339 -2.06 -29.02 -3.64
N TYR A 340 -2.40 -28.11 -4.53
CA TYR A 340 -2.47 -28.35 -5.96
C TYR A 340 -1.18 -27.87 -6.62
N GLN A 341 -0.56 -28.73 -7.42
CA GLN A 341 0.58 -28.38 -8.26
C GLN A 341 0.19 -28.53 -9.72
N PHE A 342 0.32 -27.46 -10.49
CA PHE A 342 -0.01 -27.40 -11.90
C PHE A 342 1.27 -27.45 -12.73
N ALA A 343 1.38 -28.45 -13.60
CA ALA A 343 2.47 -28.54 -14.57
C ALA A 343 1.96 -28.30 -15.98
N TYR A 344 2.75 -27.58 -16.77
CA TYR A 344 2.42 -27.23 -18.16
C TYR A 344 3.40 -27.93 -19.11
N ALA A 345 2.88 -28.48 -20.21
CA ALA A 345 3.70 -29.24 -21.17
C ALA A 345 4.79 -28.39 -21.83
N ASN A 346 4.56 -27.08 -21.98
CA ASN A 346 5.49 -26.14 -22.57
C ASN A 346 5.14 -24.69 -22.19
N ALA A 347 5.98 -23.74 -22.61
CA ALA A 347 5.80 -22.31 -22.34
C ALA A 347 4.55 -21.69 -22.98
N ALA A 348 4.01 -22.28 -24.05
CA ALA A 348 2.83 -21.77 -24.76
C ALA A 348 1.50 -22.37 -24.26
N GLY A 349 1.54 -23.42 -23.43
CA GLY A 349 0.35 -24.06 -22.90
C GLY A 349 -0.40 -23.15 -21.92
N THR A 350 -1.70 -22.96 -22.15
CA THR A 350 -2.60 -22.17 -21.28
C THR A 350 -3.33 -23.02 -20.24
N ALA A 351 -3.35 -24.34 -20.41
CA ALA A 351 -3.95 -25.29 -19.49
C ALA A 351 -2.87 -26.26 -18.93
N PRO A 352 -3.01 -26.72 -17.67
CA PRO A 352 -2.11 -27.71 -17.09
C PRO A 352 -2.15 -29.02 -17.89
N SER A 353 -0.98 -29.61 -18.15
CA SER A 353 -0.88 -30.99 -18.64
C SER A 353 -1.10 -32.02 -17.53
N THR A 354 -0.82 -31.63 -16.28
CA THR A 354 -1.15 -32.40 -15.09
C THR A 354 -1.48 -31.48 -13.94
N THR A 355 -2.48 -31.87 -13.14
CA THR A 355 -2.78 -31.25 -11.85
C THR A 355 -2.58 -32.30 -10.77
N THR A 356 -1.66 -32.05 -9.84
CA THR A 356 -1.46 -32.92 -8.67
C THR A 356 -2.13 -32.32 -7.46
N LEU A 357 -3.20 -32.92 -6.96
CA LEU A 357 -3.74 -32.64 -5.63
C LEU A 357 -3.02 -33.51 -4.61
N THR A 358 -2.52 -32.90 -3.54
CA THR A 358 -2.10 -33.61 -2.33
C THR A 358 -2.91 -33.09 -1.15
N HIS A 359 -3.60 -33.99 -0.46
CA HIS A 359 -4.26 -33.70 0.81
C HIS A 359 -3.34 -34.04 1.99
N TYR A 360 -3.29 -33.14 2.96
CA TYR A 360 -2.56 -33.28 4.21
C TYR A 360 -3.50 -33.23 5.41
N GLY A 361 -3.32 -34.18 6.32
CA GLY A 361 -4.01 -34.20 7.60
C GLY A 361 -3.56 -33.06 8.53
N ALA A 362 -4.28 -32.89 9.64
CA ALA A 362 -3.99 -31.87 10.66
C ALA A 362 -2.59 -31.99 11.29
N ASP A 363 -1.96 -33.15 11.19
CA ASP A 363 -0.59 -33.42 11.64
C ASP A 363 0.48 -33.18 10.55
N ASN A 364 0.07 -32.59 9.42
CA ASN A 364 0.90 -32.33 8.25
C ASN A 364 1.44 -33.59 7.57
N THR A 365 0.78 -34.75 7.76
CA THR A 365 1.09 -35.97 7.02
C THR A 365 0.27 -36.05 5.74
N LYS A 366 0.87 -36.58 4.67
CA LYS A 366 0.19 -36.84 3.41
C LYS A 366 -0.81 -37.97 3.59
N THR A 367 -2.08 -37.75 3.25
CA THR A 367 -3.15 -38.74 3.39
C THR A 367 -3.69 -39.21 2.05
N PHE A 368 -3.69 -38.33 1.04
CA PHE A 368 -4.17 -38.64 -0.30
C PHE A 368 -3.42 -37.85 -1.38
N VAL A 369 -3.26 -38.46 -2.56
CA VAL A 369 -2.79 -37.82 -3.78
C VAL A 369 -3.68 -38.19 -4.93
N ASP A 370 -4.02 -37.19 -5.74
CA ASP A 370 -4.59 -37.39 -7.06
C ASP A 370 -3.76 -36.65 -8.11
N ILE A 371 -3.58 -37.29 -9.26
CA ILE A 371 -2.92 -36.70 -10.43
C ILE A 371 -3.91 -36.80 -11.59
N THR A 372 -4.55 -35.68 -11.91
CA THR A 372 -5.35 -35.52 -13.13
C THR A 372 -4.43 -35.27 -14.30
N LYS A 373 -4.57 -36.04 -15.37
CA LYS A 373 -3.80 -35.91 -16.61
C LYS A 373 -4.60 -35.12 -17.66
N ALA A 374 -3.93 -34.71 -18.73
CA ALA A 374 -4.56 -33.96 -19.83
C ALA A 374 -5.68 -34.72 -20.56
N ASP A 375 -5.72 -36.05 -20.46
CA ASP A 375 -6.81 -36.90 -21.00
C ASP A 375 -7.95 -37.11 -19.99
N SER A 376 -7.97 -36.31 -18.91
CA SER A 376 -8.90 -36.41 -17.78
C SER A 376 -8.78 -37.69 -16.96
N SER A 377 -7.83 -38.59 -17.24
CA SER A 377 -7.60 -39.77 -16.40
C SER A 377 -6.89 -39.42 -15.10
N HIS A 378 -7.28 -40.08 -14.03
CA HIS A 378 -6.75 -39.88 -12.69
C HIS A 378 -5.76 -40.99 -12.29
N SER A 379 -4.83 -40.62 -11.41
CA SER A 379 -3.91 -41.55 -10.74
C SER A 379 -3.91 -41.24 -9.27
N GLN A 380 -4.76 -41.96 -8.53
CA GLN A 380 -5.01 -41.72 -7.12
C GLN A 380 -4.22 -42.68 -6.23
N ARG A 381 -3.81 -42.18 -5.07
CA ARG A 381 -3.15 -42.97 -4.04
C ARG A 381 -3.53 -42.50 -2.64
N SER A 382 -3.99 -43.44 -1.80
CA SER A 382 -4.12 -43.23 -0.37
C SER A 382 -2.80 -43.49 0.37
N TYR A 383 -2.62 -42.76 1.47
CA TYR A 383 -1.49 -42.85 2.38
C TYR A 383 -1.94 -43.00 3.84
N ALA A 384 -3.25 -42.98 4.08
CA ALA A 384 -3.89 -43.13 5.38
C ALA A 384 -5.00 -44.18 5.28
N ASP A 385 -5.45 -44.65 6.44
CA ASP A 385 -6.57 -45.57 6.58
C ASP A 385 -7.92 -44.87 6.29
N GLY A 386 -8.89 -45.59 5.75
CA GLY A 386 -10.25 -45.09 5.55
C GLY A 386 -10.43 -44.14 4.37
N VAL A 387 -9.49 -44.07 3.43
CA VAL A 387 -9.60 -43.19 2.27
C VAL A 387 -10.52 -43.81 1.22
N THR A 388 -11.40 -43.00 0.63
CA THR A 388 -12.20 -43.41 -0.53
C THR A 388 -11.54 -42.87 -1.80
N LEU A 389 -11.13 -43.76 -2.70
CA LEU A 389 -10.64 -43.44 -4.03
C LEU A 389 -11.79 -43.58 -5.03
N ILE A 390 -12.02 -42.56 -5.85
CA ILE A 390 -13.24 -42.45 -6.66
C ILE A 390 -12.86 -42.51 -8.15
N SER A 391 -13.43 -43.44 -8.89
CA SER A 391 -13.27 -43.47 -10.35
C SER A 391 -14.10 -42.40 -11.05
N HIS A 392 -13.59 -41.86 -12.16
CA HIS A 392 -14.21 -40.80 -12.94
C HIS A 392 -14.85 -41.32 -14.24
N GLU A 393 -15.95 -40.69 -14.62
CA GLU A 393 -16.75 -41.06 -15.79
C GLU A 393 -15.93 -41.07 -17.10
N GLY A 394 -15.99 -42.17 -17.83
CA GLY A 394 -15.56 -42.34 -19.21
C GLY A 394 -14.05 -42.43 -19.41
N VAL A 395 -13.26 -42.42 -18.34
CA VAL A 395 -11.80 -42.41 -18.39
C VAL A 395 -11.21 -43.67 -17.76
N ALA A 396 -9.91 -43.90 -17.96
CA ALA A 396 -9.22 -45.07 -17.42
C ALA A 396 -8.35 -44.64 -16.23
N ASP A 397 -8.84 -44.86 -15.02
CA ASP A 397 -8.19 -44.42 -13.80
C ASP A 397 -7.26 -45.49 -13.23
N THR A 398 -6.27 -45.04 -12.47
CA THR A 398 -5.45 -45.92 -11.62
C THR A 398 -5.66 -45.54 -10.17
N LEU A 399 -6.24 -46.45 -9.39
CA LEU A 399 -6.52 -46.26 -7.98
C LEU A 399 -5.58 -47.15 -7.15
N SER A 400 -4.85 -46.58 -6.20
CA SER A 400 -3.87 -47.31 -5.39
C SER A 400 -4.17 -47.18 -3.90
N GLY A 401 -4.57 -48.29 -3.26
CA GLY A 401 -4.84 -48.34 -1.82
C GLY A 401 -3.59 -48.28 -0.95
N PHE A 402 -3.81 -47.98 0.33
CA PHE A 402 -2.81 -47.93 1.36
C PHE A 402 -2.72 -49.32 1.99
N ALA A 403 -1.63 -50.04 1.69
CA ALA A 403 -1.46 -51.44 2.05
C ALA A 403 -1.60 -51.81 3.55
N LYS A 404 -1.75 -50.84 4.45
CA LYS A 404 -1.91 -51.05 5.89
C LYS A 404 -3.29 -50.62 6.42
N GLY A 405 -4.13 -49.97 5.61
CA GLY A 405 -5.46 -49.50 5.99
C GLY A 405 -6.57 -50.27 5.26
N SER A 406 -7.81 -49.99 5.64
CA SER A 406 -9.05 -50.34 4.97
C SER A 406 -9.50 -49.14 4.14
N ASP A 407 -9.34 -49.23 2.83
CA ASP A 407 -9.78 -48.20 1.89
C ASP A 407 -11.06 -48.62 1.14
N ALA A 408 -11.70 -47.64 0.52
CA ALA A 408 -12.81 -47.87 -0.39
C ALA A 408 -12.46 -47.43 -1.81
N PHE A 409 -12.87 -48.21 -2.81
CA PHE A 409 -12.73 -47.87 -4.23
C PHE A 409 -14.13 -47.75 -4.83
N ALA A 410 -14.49 -46.57 -5.30
CA ALA A 410 -15.86 -46.25 -5.66
C ALA A 410 -16.01 -46.07 -7.18
N PHE A 411 -17.02 -46.73 -7.75
CA PHE A 411 -17.27 -46.80 -9.18
C PHE A 411 -18.73 -46.45 -9.47
N GLY A 412 -18.95 -45.28 -10.08
CA GLY A 412 -20.26 -44.86 -10.58
C GLY A 412 -20.59 -45.48 -11.94
N PRO A 413 -21.75 -45.16 -12.54
CA PRO A 413 -22.04 -45.53 -13.92
C PRO A 413 -20.99 -44.98 -14.88
N ASP A 414 -20.76 -45.67 -16.01
CA ASP A 414 -19.87 -45.24 -17.09
C ASP A 414 -18.45 -44.91 -16.61
N PHE A 415 -17.96 -45.57 -15.57
CA PHE A 415 -16.66 -45.29 -14.93
C PHE A 415 -15.42 -45.63 -15.79
N GLY A 416 -15.60 -46.28 -16.94
CA GLY A 416 -14.50 -46.62 -17.84
C GLY A 416 -13.63 -47.78 -17.36
N LYS A 417 -12.33 -47.74 -17.67
CA LYS A 417 -11.44 -48.92 -17.58
C LYS A 417 -10.35 -48.73 -16.54
N ASP A 418 -10.68 -49.10 -15.32
CA ASP A 418 -9.84 -48.81 -14.18
C ASP A 418 -8.92 -49.95 -13.78
N VAL A 419 -7.84 -49.57 -13.12
CA VAL A 419 -6.89 -50.48 -12.49
C VAL A 419 -6.83 -50.16 -11.00
N VAL A 420 -7.07 -51.16 -10.17
CA VAL A 420 -6.89 -51.06 -8.72
C VAL A 420 -5.62 -51.80 -8.31
N ASN A 421 -4.72 -51.10 -7.64
CA ASN A 421 -3.52 -51.65 -7.04
C ASN A 421 -3.65 -51.68 -5.52
N GLY A 422 -3.11 -52.74 -4.90
CA GLY A 422 -3.02 -52.82 -3.43
C GLY A 422 -4.33 -53.18 -2.73
N PHE A 423 -5.32 -53.73 -3.44
CA PHE A 423 -6.60 -54.14 -2.86
C PHE A 423 -6.44 -55.31 -1.88
N ALA A 424 -6.70 -55.07 -0.60
CA ALA A 424 -6.68 -56.05 0.48
C ALA A 424 -8.01 -56.83 0.55
N ALA A 425 -8.12 -57.90 -0.22
CA ALA A 425 -9.30 -58.77 -0.24
C ALA A 425 -9.43 -59.66 1.03
N GLY A 426 -10.63 -60.17 1.29
CA GLY A 426 -10.95 -61.05 2.42
C GLY A 426 -11.73 -60.34 3.54
N ALA A 427 -11.86 -61.00 4.70
CA ALA A 427 -12.65 -60.51 5.84
C ALA A 427 -11.78 -60.08 7.05
N GLY A 428 -10.51 -59.76 6.80
CA GLY A 428 -9.60 -59.26 7.85
C GLY A 428 -9.92 -57.83 8.28
N PRO A 429 -9.39 -57.34 9.41
CA PRO A 429 -9.70 -56.00 9.91
C PRO A 429 -9.27 -54.85 8.99
N ASN A 430 -8.33 -55.13 8.07
CA ASN A 430 -7.78 -54.16 7.12
C ASN A 430 -8.22 -54.51 5.68
N HIS A 431 -9.40 -55.09 5.51
CA HIS A 431 -9.89 -55.42 4.18
C HIS A 431 -10.41 -54.16 3.49
N ASP A 432 -10.21 -54.08 2.18
CA ASP A 432 -10.73 -53.01 1.36
C ASP A 432 -12.16 -53.32 0.90
N VAL A 433 -12.84 -52.28 0.41
CA VAL A 433 -14.22 -52.36 -0.11
C VAL A 433 -14.29 -51.79 -1.53
N LEU A 434 -14.88 -52.55 -2.45
CA LEU A 434 -15.33 -52.05 -3.75
C LEU A 434 -16.77 -51.54 -3.59
N ARG A 435 -16.98 -50.26 -3.87
CA ARG A 435 -18.30 -49.62 -3.87
C ARG A 435 -18.76 -49.45 -5.32
N PHE A 436 -19.82 -50.15 -5.71
CA PHE A 436 -20.41 -50.01 -7.04
C PHE A 436 -21.76 -49.30 -6.94
N ASP A 437 -22.09 -48.50 -7.94
CA ASP A 437 -23.48 -48.08 -8.15
C ASP A 437 -24.39 -49.31 -8.34
N ALA A 438 -25.54 -49.32 -7.67
CA ALA A 438 -26.49 -50.43 -7.70
C ALA A 438 -27.09 -50.69 -9.10
N ALA A 439 -26.96 -49.74 -10.04
CA ALA A 439 -27.32 -49.92 -11.44
C ALA A 439 -26.35 -50.85 -12.20
N LEU A 440 -25.09 -50.98 -11.75
CA LEU A 440 -24.10 -51.87 -12.35
C LEU A 440 -24.29 -53.33 -11.90
N ALA A 441 -24.57 -53.51 -10.60
CA ALA A 441 -24.91 -54.79 -10.00
C ALA A 441 -25.81 -54.57 -8.78
N ALA A 442 -26.90 -55.33 -8.67
CA ALA A 442 -27.91 -55.14 -7.63
C ALA A 442 -27.47 -55.72 -6.26
N ASP A 443 -26.65 -56.76 -6.29
CA ASP A 443 -26.13 -57.44 -5.11
C ASP A 443 -24.85 -58.24 -5.43
N TYR A 444 -24.27 -58.84 -4.40
CA TYR A 444 -23.05 -59.65 -4.52
C TYR A 444 -23.22 -60.83 -5.50
N ALA A 445 -24.39 -61.46 -5.53
CA ALA A 445 -24.64 -62.60 -6.41
C ALA A 445 -24.66 -62.17 -7.89
N SER A 446 -25.23 -61.01 -8.20
CA SER A 446 -25.20 -60.43 -9.54
C SER A 446 -23.78 -60.04 -9.96
N LEU A 447 -22.98 -59.45 -9.05
CA LEU A 447 -21.60 -59.07 -9.31
C LEU A 447 -20.74 -60.26 -9.71
N LEU A 448 -20.92 -61.43 -9.09
CA LEU A 448 -20.13 -62.63 -9.40
C LEU A 448 -20.19 -63.02 -10.89
N SER A 449 -21.26 -62.69 -11.61
CA SER A 449 -21.38 -62.95 -13.05
C SER A 449 -20.48 -62.08 -13.92
N HIS A 450 -19.95 -60.99 -13.36
CA HIS A 450 -19.02 -60.06 -14.00
C HIS A 450 -17.55 -60.36 -13.69
N ILE A 451 -17.28 -61.27 -12.74
CA ILE A 451 -15.94 -61.54 -12.23
C ILE A 451 -15.27 -62.68 -13.02
N THR A 452 -14.06 -62.42 -13.53
CA THR A 452 -13.23 -63.41 -14.23
C THR A 452 -11.80 -63.37 -13.71
N GLN A 453 -11.20 -64.54 -13.44
CA GLN A 453 -9.78 -64.64 -13.10
C GLN A 453 -8.92 -64.41 -14.35
N VAL A 454 -7.93 -63.53 -14.28
CA VAL A 454 -6.98 -63.24 -15.37
C VAL A 454 -5.55 -63.36 -14.84
N GLY A 455 -4.94 -64.55 -14.99
CA GLY A 455 -3.63 -64.81 -14.39
C GLY A 455 -3.68 -64.62 -12.87
N PRO A 456 -2.79 -63.80 -12.26
CA PRO A 456 -2.85 -63.48 -10.83
C PRO A 456 -3.88 -62.38 -10.47
N ASP A 457 -4.53 -61.77 -11.47
CA ASP A 457 -5.43 -60.63 -11.30
C ASP A 457 -6.90 -61.05 -11.37
N THR A 458 -7.79 -60.18 -10.90
CA THR A 458 -9.25 -60.32 -11.05
C THR A 458 -9.79 -59.22 -11.95
N LEU A 459 -10.52 -59.59 -13.01
CA LEU A 459 -11.23 -58.65 -13.88
C LEU A 459 -12.72 -58.66 -13.53
N ILE A 460 -13.28 -57.49 -13.23
CA ILE A 460 -14.72 -57.26 -13.09
C ILE A 460 -15.17 -56.48 -14.31
N SER A 461 -16.00 -57.07 -15.18
CA SER A 461 -16.37 -56.48 -16.48
C SER A 461 -17.88 -56.30 -16.60
N PHE A 462 -18.34 -55.06 -16.69
CA PHE A 462 -19.76 -54.71 -16.91
C PHE A 462 -20.10 -54.51 -18.40
N GLY A 463 -19.11 -54.67 -19.27
CA GLY A 463 -19.28 -54.62 -20.73
C GLY A 463 -17.98 -54.23 -21.41
N ASN A 464 -18.07 -53.62 -22.59
CA ASN A 464 -16.90 -53.15 -23.33
C ASN A 464 -16.40 -51.76 -22.87
N ALA A 465 -17.27 -50.99 -22.21
CA ALA A 465 -16.97 -49.66 -21.70
C ALA A 465 -16.34 -49.73 -20.31
N ASP A 466 -16.98 -50.47 -19.40
CA ASP A 466 -16.65 -50.44 -17.97
C ASP A 466 -16.01 -51.73 -17.48
N SER A 467 -14.83 -51.59 -16.85
CA SER A 467 -14.14 -52.71 -16.23
C SER A 467 -13.19 -52.27 -15.13
N VAL A 468 -13.12 -53.05 -14.04
CA VAL A 468 -12.11 -52.89 -12.99
C VAL A 468 -11.15 -54.08 -13.03
N LEU A 469 -9.84 -53.82 -13.18
CA LEU A 469 -8.79 -54.82 -13.02
C LEU A 469 -8.14 -54.71 -11.64
N LEU A 470 -8.41 -55.67 -10.76
CA LEU A 470 -7.79 -55.79 -9.45
C LEU A 470 -6.45 -56.54 -9.58
N LYS A 471 -5.34 -55.82 -9.39
CA LYS A 471 -3.99 -56.38 -9.55
C LYS A 471 -3.59 -57.27 -8.39
N GLY A 472 -3.20 -58.51 -8.69
CA GLY A 472 -2.69 -59.47 -7.71
C GLY A 472 -3.75 -60.06 -6.78
N VAL A 473 -5.03 -59.94 -7.11
CA VAL A 473 -6.15 -60.43 -6.31
C VAL A 473 -6.79 -61.66 -6.95
N SER A 474 -6.99 -62.72 -6.17
CA SER A 474 -7.70 -63.93 -6.58
C SER A 474 -9.21 -63.73 -6.51
N THR A 475 -9.97 -64.21 -7.49
CA THR A 475 -11.44 -64.13 -7.46
C THR A 475 -12.03 -64.84 -6.25
N ALA A 476 -11.37 -65.91 -5.77
CA ALA A 476 -11.78 -66.64 -4.58
C ALA A 476 -11.58 -65.87 -3.26
N SER A 477 -10.83 -64.76 -3.28
CA SER A 477 -10.61 -63.89 -2.12
C SER A 477 -11.54 -62.69 -2.06
N ILE A 478 -12.29 -62.41 -3.14
CA ILE A 478 -13.37 -61.44 -3.10
C ILE A 478 -14.52 -62.09 -2.33
N LEU A 479 -14.86 -61.51 -1.19
CA LEU A 479 -15.95 -61.96 -0.33
C LEU A 479 -17.06 -60.89 -0.27
N PRO A 480 -18.27 -61.22 0.24
CA PRO A 480 -19.33 -60.23 0.40
C PRO A 480 -18.91 -59.00 1.23
N GLU A 481 -18.00 -59.15 2.19
CA GLU A 481 -17.49 -58.04 3.01
C GLU A 481 -16.66 -57.03 2.20
N ASN A 482 -16.10 -57.45 1.06
CA ASN A 482 -15.31 -56.60 0.18
C ASN A 482 -16.14 -55.78 -0.80
N VAL A 483 -17.47 -55.88 -0.77
CA VAL A 483 -18.33 -55.28 -1.78
C VAL A 483 -19.50 -54.58 -1.14
N GLN A 484 -19.75 -53.34 -1.58
CA GLN A 484 -20.89 -52.54 -1.18
C GLN A 484 -21.58 -51.98 -2.43
N PHE A 485 -22.91 -51.89 -2.39
CA PHE A 485 -23.72 -51.31 -3.47
C PHE A 485 -24.45 -50.08 -2.96
N THR A 486 -24.38 -48.98 -3.71
CA THR A 486 -24.98 -47.69 -3.33
C THR A 486 -25.92 -47.19 -4.42
N HIS A 487 -27.07 -46.61 -4.04
CA HIS A 487 -28.06 -46.03 -4.96
C HIS A 487 -27.84 -44.54 -5.24
N ASP A 488 -26.94 -43.89 -4.49
CA ASP A 488 -26.70 -42.45 -4.59
C ASP A 488 -25.48 -42.15 -5.45
N ALA A 489 -25.72 -41.62 -6.64
CA ALA A 489 -24.68 -41.01 -7.48
C ALA A 489 -23.98 -39.83 -6.77
N GLY A 490 -24.61 -39.23 -5.75
CA GLY A 490 -24.05 -38.10 -4.99
C GLY A 490 -22.97 -38.46 -3.96
N LEU A 491 -22.70 -39.76 -3.73
CA LEU A 491 -21.60 -40.24 -2.89
C LEU A 491 -20.33 -40.55 -3.70
N LEU A 492 -20.37 -40.27 -5.01
CA LEU A 492 -19.37 -40.65 -6.02
C LEU A 492 -18.81 -39.43 -6.79
N VAL A 493 -19.04 -38.20 -6.29
CA VAL A 493 -18.57 -36.93 -6.89
C VAL A 493 -17.82 -36.10 -5.86
#